data_AF-A0A2V4DMF7-F1
#
_entry.id   AF-A0A2V4DMF7-F1
#
_cell.length_a   1.000
_cell.length_b   1.000
_cell.length_c   1.000
_cell.angle_alpha   90.00
_cell.angle_beta   90.00
_cell.angle_gamma   90.00
#
_symmetry.space_group_name_H-M   'P 1'
#
loop_
_entity.id
_entity.type
_entity.pdbx_description
1 polymer ?
#
loop_
_entity_poly.entity_id
_entity_poly.type
_entity_poly.pdbx_seq_one_letter_code
_entity_poly.pdbx_strand_id
1 'polypeptide(L)'
;MTVYCPKCEGPNEAIAKFCLQCGNDFEADGPITSTGHDVKSLKDSIKSRDDLSMSEKFDLIAKIEDGANPIELGIAASSVEAAEEAQQQAMKPKPSSEPAVTSTFVSSPAAAAAVALVSQESDAWGMVMAGRVNTSDQIFKQAMDLGMEASHHIHDISHGGIDETNLTNEDLRAIPVLKPPKRSFCPKCGSDILSHSNLQWKKWRDHSAEVVQVQAQAAMEASLVQIAAHYLKAMDSLEISNKQLEEKLADVDQEELAKELEPKIRKKVRAELEKEYKSEAVAASDTRQAKKTATRTAKPKGKAGGKVGGAAALFGGGPKISKKYEGAKKDKPDWFLDEALDTIYDPHGTGKPLKPKSILARSSDGNVRVQDVVRIYAKEGEDGLSELAWTSPSTRYIIEAYD
;
A
#
# COMPACT_ATOMS: atom_id res chain seq x y z
N MET A 1 24.60 -16.53 15.66
CA MET A 1 26.07 -16.62 15.85
C MET A 1 26.47 -15.36 16.61
N THR A 2 27.24 -15.55 17.67
CA THR A 2 26.85 -15.02 18.98
C THR A 2 27.84 -13.99 19.50
N VAL A 3 27.44 -12.74 19.44
CA VAL A 3 27.87 -11.76 20.45
C VAL A 3 27.10 -12.06 21.74
N TYR A 4 27.61 -11.60 22.88
CA TYR A 4 27.10 -11.95 24.19
C TYR A 4 26.53 -10.73 24.90
N CYS A 5 25.52 -10.95 25.73
CA CYS A 5 25.03 -9.92 26.63
C CYS A 5 26.04 -9.71 27.77
N PRO A 6 26.48 -8.47 28.06
CA PRO A 6 27.41 -8.22 29.15
C PRO A 6 26.83 -8.53 30.54
N LYS A 7 25.49 -8.63 30.67
CA LYS A 7 24.83 -8.87 31.96
C LYS A 7 24.52 -10.35 32.25
N CYS A 8 24.20 -11.13 31.22
CA CYS A 8 23.75 -12.51 31.40
C CYS A 8 24.55 -13.52 30.57
N GLU A 9 25.58 -13.06 29.83
CA GLU A 9 26.42 -13.86 28.93
C GLU A 9 25.61 -14.66 27.90
N GLY A 10 24.40 -14.18 27.64
CA GLY A 10 23.45 -14.79 26.72
C GLY A 10 23.86 -14.61 25.27
N PRO A 11 23.67 -15.60 24.39
CA PRO A 11 23.90 -15.43 22.96
C PRO A 11 22.90 -14.44 22.36
N ASN A 12 23.40 -13.44 21.64
CA ASN A 12 22.62 -12.42 20.94
C ASN A 12 23.19 -12.15 19.54
N GLU A 13 22.43 -11.41 18.73
CA GLU A 13 22.85 -10.92 17.41
C GLU A 13 23.53 -9.56 17.54
N ALA A 14 24.54 -9.28 16.71
CA ALA A 14 25.29 -8.01 16.78
C ALA A 14 24.47 -6.76 16.45
N ILE A 15 23.31 -6.94 15.81
CA ILE A 15 22.37 -5.88 15.43
C ILE A 15 21.20 -5.79 16.42
N ALA A 16 21.11 -6.71 17.40
CA ALA A 16 20.05 -6.69 18.38
C ALA A 16 20.11 -5.39 19.21
N LYS A 17 18.95 -4.77 19.43
CA LYS A 17 18.82 -3.59 20.30
C LYS A 17 18.71 -3.95 21.78
N PHE A 18 18.25 -5.15 22.09
CA PHE A 18 18.09 -5.61 23.47
C PHE A 18 18.37 -7.12 23.59
N CYS A 19 18.79 -7.54 24.78
CA CYS A 19 19.01 -8.94 25.09
C CYS A 19 17.66 -9.64 25.33
N LEU A 20 17.37 -10.69 24.56
CA LEU A 20 16.12 -11.44 24.68
C LEU A 20 16.02 -12.26 25.98
N GLN A 21 17.13 -12.55 26.64
CA GLN A 21 17.15 -13.36 27.87
C GLN A 21 16.99 -12.54 29.14
N CYS A 22 17.65 -11.38 29.24
CA CYS A 22 17.66 -10.58 30.47
C CYS A 22 17.11 -9.15 30.30
N GLY A 23 16.70 -8.77 29.09
CA GLY A 23 16.14 -7.44 28.81
C GLY A 23 17.15 -6.30 28.85
N ASN A 24 18.46 -6.59 28.78
CA ASN A 24 19.48 -5.55 28.73
C ASN A 24 19.38 -4.72 27.45
N ASP A 25 19.45 -3.40 27.55
CA ASP A 25 19.44 -2.48 26.41
C ASP A 25 20.88 -2.33 25.85
N PHE A 26 21.06 -2.74 24.60
CA PHE A 26 22.33 -2.68 23.89
C PHE A 26 22.67 -1.28 23.37
N GLU A 27 21.73 -0.33 23.42
CA GLU A 27 22.04 1.09 23.16
C GLU A 27 22.80 1.73 24.32
N ALA A 28 22.61 1.24 25.54
CA ALA A 28 23.32 1.69 26.74
C ALA A 28 24.60 0.88 26.99
N ASP A 29 24.47 -0.45 27.04
CA ASP A 29 25.57 -1.37 27.30
C ASP A 29 25.70 -2.30 26.09
N GLY A 30 26.61 -1.99 25.16
CA GLY A 30 26.76 -2.69 23.89
C GLY A 30 27.01 -4.20 24.02
N PRO A 31 26.68 -5.00 22.99
CA PRO A 31 26.96 -6.43 23.01
C PRO A 31 28.48 -6.66 23.01
N ILE A 32 28.92 -7.69 23.73
CA ILE A 32 30.33 -8.03 23.87
C ILE A 32 30.70 -9.23 22.98
N THR A 33 31.95 -9.29 22.55
CA THR A 33 32.50 -10.50 21.91
C THR A 33 32.69 -11.62 22.95
N SER A 34 32.99 -12.84 22.49
CA SER A 34 33.43 -13.98 23.33
C SER A 34 34.57 -13.63 24.30
N THR A 35 35.38 -12.63 23.96
CA THR A 35 36.52 -12.16 24.75
C THR A 35 36.19 -11.00 25.69
N GLY A 36 34.91 -10.59 25.79
CA GLY A 36 34.46 -9.52 26.70
C GLY A 36 34.59 -8.10 26.15
N HIS A 37 35.12 -7.92 24.94
CA HIS A 37 35.27 -6.59 24.33
C HIS A 37 33.95 -6.10 23.73
N ASP A 38 33.60 -4.84 23.97
CA ASP A 38 32.43 -4.19 23.38
C ASP A 38 32.57 -4.07 21.84
N VAL A 39 31.59 -4.63 21.14
CA VAL A 39 31.51 -4.64 19.68
C VAL A 39 31.46 -3.23 19.11
N LYS A 40 30.82 -2.27 19.80
CA LYS A 40 30.73 -0.89 19.32
C LYS A 40 32.08 -0.18 19.38
N SER A 41 32.77 -0.31 20.51
CA SER A 41 34.14 0.18 20.69
C SER A 41 35.10 -0.38 19.64
N LEU A 42 35.00 -1.68 19.33
CA LEU A 42 35.81 -2.33 18.30
C LEU A 42 35.51 -1.79 16.89
N LYS A 43 34.24 -1.59 16.55
CA LYS A 43 33.85 -0.98 15.26
C LYS A 43 34.40 0.43 15.10
N ASP A 44 34.37 1.23 16.16
CA ASP A 44 34.88 2.60 16.12
C ASP A 44 36.43 2.62 16.07
N SER A 45 37.08 1.65 16.70
CA SER A 45 38.52 1.42 16.58
C SER A 45 38.93 1.02 15.15
N ILE A 46 38.16 0.16 14.47
CA ILE A 46 38.41 -0.18 13.05
C ILE A 46 38.19 1.01 12.14
N LYS A 47 37.14 1.82 12.38
CA LYS A 47 36.85 2.99 11.54
C LYS A 47 37.95 4.05 11.62
N SER A 48 38.52 4.26 12.81
CA SER A 48 39.56 5.27 13.08
C SER A 48 40.96 4.88 12.59
N ARG A 49 41.17 3.62 12.18
CA ARG A 49 42.43 3.14 11.61
C ARG A 49 42.67 3.65 10.19
N ASP A 50 43.61 4.56 10.00
CA ASP A 50 43.95 5.09 8.68
C ASP A 50 44.85 4.15 7.84
N ASP A 51 45.38 3.09 8.47
CA ASP A 51 46.23 2.08 7.85
C ASP A 51 45.45 1.02 7.04
N LEU A 52 44.12 1.00 7.14
CA LEU A 52 43.24 0.04 6.47
C LEU A 52 42.43 0.68 5.36
N SER A 53 42.28 -0.04 4.24
CA SER A 53 41.35 0.36 3.18
C SER A 53 39.89 0.26 3.66
N MET A 54 38.98 1.00 3.02
CA MET A 54 37.55 0.95 3.36
C MET A 54 36.97 -0.47 3.25
N SER A 55 37.41 -1.26 2.26
CA SER A 55 37.01 -2.67 2.11
C SER A 55 37.46 -3.52 3.30
N GLU A 56 38.72 -3.38 3.72
CA GLU A 56 39.25 -4.14 4.87
C GLU A 56 38.57 -3.74 6.18
N LYS A 57 38.18 -2.46 6.32
CA LYS A 57 37.37 -2.00 7.46
C LYS A 57 36.01 -2.68 7.50
N PHE A 58 35.30 -2.75 6.37
CA PHE A 58 34.00 -3.45 6.31
C PHE A 58 34.14 -4.95 6.60
N ASP A 59 35.17 -5.60 6.06
CA ASP A 59 35.41 -7.02 6.29
C ASP A 59 35.74 -7.34 7.75
N LEU A 60 36.53 -6.49 8.42
CA LEU A 60 36.84 -6.66 9.84
C LEU A 60 35.61 -6.39 10.73
N ILE A 61 34.80 -5.39 10.38
CA ILE A 61 33.55 -5.11 11.10
C ILE A 61 32.60 -6.30 10.98
N ALA A 62 32.44 -6.87 9.78
CA ALA A 62 31.61 -8.05 9.55
C ALA A 62 32.10 -9.25 10.38
N LYS A 63 33.42 -9.51 10.39
CA LYS A 63 34.00 -10.60 11.20
C LYS A 63 33.73 -10.43 12.70
N ILE A 64 33.81 -9.21 13.22
CA ILE A 64 33.49 -8.94 14.63
C ILE A 64 31.99 -9.10 14.91
N GLU A 65 31.12 -8.66 14.00
CA GLU A 65 29.68 -8.87 14.09
C GLU A 65 29.29 -10.35 14.07
N ASP A 66 30.05 -11.17 13.33
CA ASP A 66 29.90 -12.63 13.28
C ASP A 66 30.49 -13.35 14.52
N GLY A 67 31.12 -12.60 15.43
CA GLY A 67 31.65 -13.11 16.70
C GLY A 67 33.09 -13.61 16.64
N ALA A 68 33.88 -13.20 15.65
CA ALA A 68 35.31 -13.52 15.61
C ALA A 68 36.08 -12.87 16.79
N ASN A 69 37.11 -13.57 17.28
CA ASN A 69 37.92 -13.11 18.40
C ASN A 69 38.72 -11.85 17.99
N PRO A 70 38.47 -10.67 18.59
CA PRO A 70 39.15 -9.42 18.22
C PRO A 70 40.66 -9.45 18.53
N ILE A 71 41.09 -10.29 19.46
CA ILE A 71 42.51 -10.52 19.78
C ILE A 71 43.21 -11.27 18.64
N GLU A 72 42.56 -12.31 18.08
CA GLU A 72 43.12 -13.06 16.94
C GLU A 72 43.15 -12.23 15.65
N LEU A 73 42.21 -11.27 15.53
CA LEU A 73 42.18 -10.31 14.44
C LEU A 73 43.21 -9.17 14.60
N GLY A 74 43.96 -9.13 15.72
CA GLY A 74 44.95 -8.10 16.00
C GLY A 74 44.35 -6.70 16.22
N ILE A 75 43.10 -6.65 16.71
CA ILE A 75 42.34 -5.41 16.93
C ILE A 75 42.35 -5.02 18.41
N ALA A 76 42.38 -6.01 19.31
CA ALA A 76 42.44 -5.78 20.75
C ALA A 76 43.69 -6.44 21.36
N ALA A 77 44.29 -5.77 22.35
CA ALA A 77 45.40 -6.30 23.13
C ALA A 77 44.91 -7.40 24.10
N SER A 78 45.79 -8.35 24.43
CA SER A 78 45.49 -9.33 25.49
C SER A 78 45.40 -8.65 26.86
N SER A 79 44.60 -9.21 27.77
CA SER A 79 44.26 -8.65 29.08
C SER A 79 45.44 -8.42 30.06
N VAL A 80 46.68 -8.65 29.62
CA VAL A 80 47.90 -8.31 30.37
C VAL A 80 48.28 -6.83 30.21
N GLU A 81 47.81 -6.16 29.15
CA GLU A 81 48.20 -4.76 28.83
C GLU A 81 47.08 -3.73 29.10
N ALA A 82 45.83 -4.17 29.26
CA ALA A 82 44.64 -3.29 29.35
C ALA A 82 44.32 -2.75 30.76
N ALA A 83 45.20 -2.97 31.74
CA ALA A 83 44.95 -2.58 33.14
C ALA A 83 45.20 -1.10 33.44
N GLU A 84 45.86 -0.33 32.55
CA GLU A 84 46.24 1.07 32.82
C GLU A 84 45.26 2.14 32.28
N GLU A 85 44.34 1.81 31.36
CA GLU A 85 43.53 2.84 30.66
C GLU A 85 42.06 2.93 31.11
N ALA A 86 41.59 2.01 31.97
CA ALA A 86 40.16 1.86 32.30
C ALA A 86 39.61 2.88 33.33
N GLN A 87 40.40 3.86 33.80
CA GLN A 87 40.04 4.67 34.97
C GLN A 87 39.49 6.08 34.71
N GLN A 88 39.25 6.51 33.45
CA GLN A 88 38.91 7.92 33.16
C GLN A 88 37.57 8.23 32.48
N GLN A 89 36.69 7.28 32.14
CA GLN A 89 35.44 7.61 31.41
C GLN A 89 34.12 7.41 32.18
N ALA A 90 34.16 6.98 33.44
CA ALA A 90 32.96 6.89 34.26
C ALA A 90 32.64 8.25 34.92
N MET A 91 31.87 9.12 34.25
CA MET A 91 30.86 10.02 34.84
C MET A 91 30.46 11.15 33.86
N LYS A 92 29.26 11.05 33.26
CA LYS A 92 28.35 12.20 33.04
C LYS A 92 26.93 11.72 32.68
N PRO A 93 25.86 12.40 33.17
CA PRO A 93 24.48 11.91 33.07
C PRO A 93 23.80 12.28 31.74
N LYS A 94 22.85 11.42 31.35
CA LYS A 94 22.04 11.46 30.12
C LYS A 94 20.81 12.38 30.31
N PRO A 95 20.52 13.34 29.42
CA PRO A 95 19.21 13.98 29.38
C PRO A 95 18.24 13.11 28.57
N SER A 96 17.04 12.92 29.12
CA SER A 96 15.90 12.31 28.45
C SER A 96 15.15 13.37 27.65
N SER A 97 15.06 13.20 26.34
CA SER A 97 14.02 13.80 25.51
C SER A 97 13.79 12.88 24.32
N GLU A 98 12.60 12.30 24.22
CA GLU A 98 12.14 11.58 23.03
C GLU A 98 12.17 12.53 21.82
N PRO A 99 12.74 12.13 20.68
CA PRO A 99 12.69 12.97 19.50
C PRO A 99 11.29 12.86 18.89
N ALA A 100 10.56 13.98 18.89
CA ALA A 100 9.42 14.15 18.00
C ALA A 100 9.94 14.05 16.55
N VAL A 101 9.53 12.99 15.85
CA VAL A 101 9.92 12.76 14.45
C VAL A 101 9.20 13.79 13.59
N THR A 102 9.90 14.87 13.25
CA THR A 102 9.45 15.82 12.22
C THR A 102 9.80 15.21 10.86
N SER A 103 8.82 14.61 10.19
CA SER A 103 9.03 13.90 8.93
C SER A 103 8.91 14.83 7.73
N THR A 104 10.03 15.10 7.07
CA THR A 104 10.02 15.51 5.67
C THR A 104 9.94 14.25 4.82
N PHE A 105 9.07 14.18 3.80
CA PHE A 105 9.04 13.04 2.87
C PHE A 105 10.41 12.85 2.20
N VAL A 106 11.14 11.82 2.62
CA VAL A 106 12.34 11.31 1.96
C VAL A 106 12.04 9.88 1.53
N SER A 107 11.93 9.66 0.22
CA SER A 107 11.72 8.32 -0.32
C SER A 107 12.90 7.41 0.05
N SER A 108 12.63 6.30 0.72
CA SER A 108 13.68 5.32 0.99
C SER A 108 14.09 4.62 -0.32
N PRO A 109 15.38 4.28 -0.51
CA PRO A 109 15.82 3.55 -1.70
C PRO A 109 15.05 2.24 -1.93
N ALA A 110 14.67 1.55 -0.84
CA ALA A 110 13.86 0.34 -0.90
C ALA A 110 12.43 0.61 -1.39
N ALA A 111 11.79 1.67 -0.89
CA ALA A 111 10.46 2.07 -1.35
C ALA A 111 10.50 2.50 -2.83
N ALA A 112 11.51 3.25 -3.24
CA ALA A 112 11.70 3.66 -4.63
C ALA A 112 11.90 2.44 -5.55
N ALA A 113 12.69 1.46 -5.14
CA ALA A 113 12.89 0.22 -5.90
C ALA A 113 11.60 -0.61 -6.01
N ALA A 114 10.82 -0.71 -4.93
CA ALA A 114 9.54 -1.41 -4.95
C ALA A 114 8.51 -0.72 -5.87
N VAL A 115 8.41 0.62 -5.79
CA VAL A 115 7.57 1.42 -6.67
C VAL A 115 7.99 1.23 -8.13
N ALA A 116 9.29 1.30 -8.42
CA ALA A 116 9.79 1.08 -9.77
C ALA A 116 9.46 -0.32 -10.28
N LEU A 117 9.62 -1.37 -9.47
CA LEU A 117 9.34 -2.75 -9.88
C LEU A 117 7.87 -2.96 -10.25
N VAL A 118 6.94 -2.42 -9.45
CA VAL A 118 5.50 -2.60 -9.67
C VAL A 118 4.97 -1.65 -10.75
N SER A 119 5.52 -0.44 -10.83
CA SER A 119 5.01 0.60 -11.73
C SER A 119 5.58 0.51 -13.13
N GLN A 120 6.68 -0.22 -13.35
CA GLN A 120 7.38 -0.31 -14.65
C GLN A 120 6.48 -0.66 -15.83
N GLU A 121 5.44 -1.47 -15.63
CA GLU A 121 4.50 -1.88 -16.67
C GLU A 121 3.29 -0.94 -16.83
N SER A 122 3.18 0.09 -15.99
CA SER A 122 2.04 1.01 -15.99
C SER A 122 2.25 2.19 -16.94
N ASP A 123 1.15 2.61 -17.59
CA ASP A 123 1.12 3.81 -18.43
C ASP A 123 1.53 5.07 -17.66
N ALA A 124 1.19 5.14 -16.37
CA ALA A 124 1.55 6.23 -15.47
C ALA A 124 3.08 6.36 -15.30
N TRP A 125 3.78 5.23 -15.18
CA TRP A 125 5.24 5.24 -15.10
C TRP A 125 5.89 5.65 -16.42
N GLY A 126 5.29 5.27 -17.56
CA GLY A 126 5.68 5.79 -18.87
C GLY A 126 5.61 7.33 -18.94
N MET A 127 4.61 7.94 -18.31
CA MET A 127 4.50 9.41 -18.23
C MET A 127 5.55 10.04 -17.30
N VAL A 128 5.92 9.37 -16.20
CA VAL A 128 7.01 9.81 -15.31
C VAL A 128 8.35 9.75 -16.06
N MET A 129 8.65 8.64 -16.73
CA MET A 129 9.89 8.47 -17.51
C MET A 129 9.97 9.44 -18.69
N ALA A 130 8.83 9.77 -19.31
CA ALA A 130 8.75 10.80 -20.35
C ALA A 130 8.85 12.24 -19.82
N GLY A 131 8.98 12.43 -18.49
CA GLY A 131 9.06 13.74 -17.85
C GLY A 131 7.75 14.51 -17.84
N ARG A 132 6.62 13.87 -18.17
CA ARG A 132 5.28 14.50 -18.18
C ARG A 132 4.67 14.60 -16.78
N VAL A 133 5.04 13.69 -15.88
CA VAL A 133 4.66 13.73 -14.47
C VAL A 133 5.92 13.99 -13.65
N ASN A 134 5.94 15.12 -12.95
CA ASN A 134 7.07 15.47 -12.11
C ASN A 134 6.79 15.07 -10.65
N THR A 135 7.40 13.97 -10.21
CA THR A 135 7.33 13.50 -8.81
C THR A 135 8.12 14.38 -7.85
N SER A 136 8.94 15.31 -8.36
CA SER A 136 9.66 16.29 -7.54
C SER A 136 8.88 17.59 -7.30
N ASP A 137 7.70 17.72 -7.92
CA ASP A 137 6.81 18.87 -7.76
C ASP A 137 6.44 19.07 -6.27
N GLN A 138 6.35 20.32 -5.85
CA GLN A 138 6.02 20.70 -4.49
C GLN A 138 4.62 20.21 -4.10
N ILE A 139 3.67 20.19 -5.04
CA ILE A 139 2.32 19.66 -4.81
C ILE A 139 2.36 18.17 -4.52
N PHE A 140 3.17 17.41 -5.29
CA PHE A 140 3.34 15.98 -5.07
C PHE A 140 3.96 15.71 -3.70
N LYS A 141 4.98 16.47 -3.30
CA LYS A 141 5.60 16.36 -1.98
C LYS A 141 4.61 16.67 -0.86
N GLN A 142 3.85 17.76 -0.96
CA GLN A 142 2.83 18.12 0.02
C GLN A 142 1.75 17.05 0.15
N ALA A 143 1.32 16.43 -0.96
CA ALA A 143 0.38 15.33 -0.91
C ALA A 143 0.97 14.10 -0.20
N MET A 144 2.23 13.76 -0.48
CA MET A 144 2.92 12.66 0.19
C MET A 144 3.15 12.95 1.69
N ASP A 145 3.49 14.19 2.06
CA ASP A 145 3.63 14.61 3.46
C ASP A 145 2.30 14.44 4.20
N LEU A 146 1.18 14.88 3.61
CA LEU A 146 -0.16 14.66 4.18
C LEU A 146 -0.49 13.17 4.33
N GLY A 147 -0.09 12.34 3.36
CA GLY A 147 -0.19 10.88 3.47
C GLY A 147 0.61 10.31 4.64
N MET A 148 1.85 10.80 4.83
CA MET A 148 2.69 10.39 5.95
C MET A 148 2.10 10.80 7.29
N GLU A 149 1.53 12.00 7.39
CA GLU A 149 0.82 12.46 8.60
C GLU A 149 -0.38 11.56 8.92
N ALA A 150 -1.18 11.18 7.92
CA ALA A 150 -2.29 10.24 8.11
C ALA A 150 -1.79 8.86 8.60
N SER A 151 -0.69 8.35 8.04
CA SER A 151 -0.04 7.12 8.49
C SER A 151 0.40 7.19 9.95
N HIS A 152 1.09 8.27 10.34
CA HIS A 152 1.55 8.47 11.71
C HIS A 152 0.39 8.55 12.70
N HIS A 153 -0.72 9.18 12.32
CA HIS A 153 -1.90 9.20 13.17
C HIS A 153 -2.42 7.80 13.51
N ILE A 154 -2.46 6.88 12.52
CA ILE A 154 -2.81 5.46 12.75
C ILE A 154 -1.75 4.77 13.61
N HIS A 155 -0.47 5.06 13.36
CA HIS A 155 0.65 4.54 14.15
C HIS A 155 0.54 4.89 15.63
N ASP A 156 0.26 6.15 15.95
CA ASP A 156 0.16 6.66 17.32
C ASP A 156 -1.03 6.03 18.07
N ILE A 157 -2.17 5.85 17.38
CA ILE A 157 -3.32 5.12 17.93
C ILE A 157 -2.93 3.68 18.26
N SER A 158 -2.27 2.98 17.32
CA SER A 158 -1.87 1.58 17.52
C SER A 158 -0.86 1.40 18.67
N HIS A 159 -0.03 2.40 18.96
CA HIS A 159 0.90 2.37 20.10
C HIS A 159 0.24 2.77 21.43
N GLY A 160 -1.04 3.17 21.39
CA GLY A 160 -1.76 3.67 22.55
C GLY A 160 -1.19 5.00 23.06
N GLY A 161 -0.71 5.85 22.13
CA GLY A 161 -0.35 7.24 22.39
C GLY A 161 -1.58 8.15 22.47
N ILE A 162 -2.70 7.74 21.86
CA ILE A 162 -4.01 8.37 21.99
C ILE A 162 -4.91 7.43 22.81
N ASP A 163 -5.41 7.91 23.95
CA ASP A 163 -6.35 7.14 24.77
C ASP A 163 -7.66 6.89 24.01
N GLU A 164 -8.20 5.67 24.11
CA GLU A 164 -9.48 5.25 23.48
C GLU A 164 -10.65 6.19 23.83
N THR A 165 -10.59 6.87 24.97
CA THR A 165 -11.59 7.85 25.43
C THR A 165 -11.48 9.21 24.74
N ASN A 166 -10.32 9.53 24.18
CA ASN A 166 -10.05 10.78 23.48
C ASN A 166 -10.29 10.64 21.96
N LEU A 167 -10.49 9.41 21.48
CA LEU A 167 -10.91 9.12 20.11
C LEU A 167 -12.39 9.47 19.94
N THR A 168 -12.63 10.52 19.17
CA THR A 168 -13.98 11.03 18.84
C THR A 168 -14.66 10.21 17.75
N ASN A 169 -13.87 9.53 16.90
CA ASN A 169 -14.38 8.65 15.86
C ASN A 169 -14.34 7.19 16.34
N GLU A 170 -15.50 6.54 16.37
CA GLU A 170 -15.67 5.15 16.78
C GLU A 170 -14.92 4.16 15.87
N ASP A 171 -14.78 4.46 14.57
CA ASP A 171 -14.09 3.58 13.62
C ASP A 171 -12.59 3.49 13.93
N LEU A 172 -12.00 4.53 14.51
CA LEU A 172 -10.60 4.53 14.91
C LEU A 172 -10.34 3.62 16.13
N ARG A 173 -11.39 3.23 16.88
CA ARG A 173 -11.27 2.20 17.95
C ARG A 173 -11.11 0.79 17.39
N ALA A 174 -11.37 0.58 16.11
CA ALA A 174 -11.11 -0.71 15.46
C ALA A 174 -9.62 -0.96 15.20
N ILE A 175 -8.77 0.09 15.30
CA ILE A 175 -7.33 -0.04 15.10
C ILE A 175 -6.74 -0.88 16.24
N PRO A 176 -6.04 -1.99 15.95
CA PRO A 176 -5.44 -2.82 16.98
C PRO A 176 -4.42 -2.05 17.83
N VAL A 177 -4.56 -2.13 19.16
CA VAL A 177 -3.58 -1.58 20.11
C VAL A 177 -2.49 -2.62 20.37
N LEU A 178 -1.26 -2.28 19.95
CA LEU A 178 -0.05 -3.11 20.04
C LEU A 178 0.74 -2.87 21.34
N LYS A 179 0.16 -2.16 22.31
CA LYS A 179 0.79 -1.87 23.59
C LYS A 179 0.95 -3.14 24.44
N PRO A 180 2.15 -3.39 25.00
CA PRO A 180 2.36 -4.48 25.94
C PRO A 180 1.44 -4.34 27.17
N PRO A 181 0.91 -5.45 27.72
CA PRO A 181 0.13 -5.41 28.95
C PRO A 181 0.94 -4.84 30.12
N LYS A 182 0.35 -3.91 30.89
CA LYS A 182 0.99 -3.32 32.08
C LYS A 182 1.18 -4.33 33.23
N ARG A 183 0.40 -5.41 33.24
CA ARG A 183 0.44 -6.44 34.28
C ARG A 183 1.03 -7.71 33.66
N SER A 184 1.86 -8.40 34.43
CA SER A 184 2.42 -9.71 34.06
C SER A 184 1.40 -10.84 34.16
N PHE A 185 0.22 -10.62 34.75
CA PHE A 185 -0.81 -11.65 34.93
C PHE A 185 -2.13 -11.27 34.23
N CYS A 186 -2.77 -12.26 33.61
CA CYS A 186 -4.08 -12.11 33.01
C CYS A 186 -5.13 -11.87 34.12
N PRO A 187 -5.89 -10.75 34.09
CA PRO A 187 -6.87 -10.46 35.13
C PRO A 187 -8.07 -11.42 35.13
N LYS A 188 -8.32 -12.15 34.03
CA LYS A 188 -9.44 -13.11 33.93
C LYS A 188 -9.09 -14.50 34.49
N CYS A 189 -7.90 -15.01 34.23
CA CYS A 189 -7.52 -16.39 34.59
C CYS A 189 -6.29 -16.49 35.50
N GLY A 190 -5.64 -15.39 35.85
CA GLY A 190 -4.47 -15.36 36.74
C GLY A 190 -3.19 -15.93 36.13
N SER A 191 -3.20 -16.38 34.87
CA SER A 191 -2.00 -16.92 34.22
C SER A 191 -0.97 -15.83 33.94
N ASP A 192 0.31 -16.21 34.03
CA ASP A 192 1.42 -15.34 33.64
C ASP A 192 1.38 -15.10 32.11
N ILE A 193 1.25 -13.84 31.71
CA ILE A 193 1.20 -13.41 30.32
C ILE A 193 2.54 -13.70 29.62
N LEU A 194 3.67 -13.61 30.34
CA LEU A 194 5.00 -13.88 29.80
C LEU A 194 5.21 -15.37 29.52
N SER A 195 4.52 -16.26 30.26
CA SER A 195 4.52 -17.69 29.98
C SER A 195 3.87 -18.05 28.63
N HIS A 196 3.11 -17.11 28.05
CA HIS A 196 2.49 -17.21 26.72
C HIS A 196 3.13 -16.26 25.69
N SER A 197 4.43 -15.99 25.81
CA SER A 197 5.19 -15.11 24.91
C SER A 197 4.98 -15.42 23.42
N ASN A 198 4.91 -16.70 23.03
CA ASN A 198 4.63 -17.11 21.65
C ASN A 198 3.23 -16.69 21.15
N LEU A 199 2.22 -16.71 22.02
CA LEU A 199 0.87 -16.24 21.67
C LEU A 199 0.84 -14.71 21.58
N GLN A 200 1.57 -14.02 22.44
CA GLN A 200 1.73 -12.56 22.35
C GLN A 200 2.45 -12.15 21.07
N TRP A 201 3.52 -12.85 20.71
CA TRP A 201 4.23 -12.63 19.45
C TRP A 201 3.33 -12.90 18.24
N LYS A 202 2.53 -13.95 18.29
CA LYS A 202 1.55 -14.24 17.25
C LYS A 202 0.51 -13.12 17.12
N LYS A 203 -0.08 -12.69 18.23
CA LYS A 203 -1.01 -11.55 18.26
C LYS A 203 -0.37 -10.29 17.70
N TRP A 204 0.85 -9.97 18.12
CA TRP A 204 1.56 -8.77 17.68
C TRP A 204 1.86 -8.83 16.18
N ARG A 205 2.36 -9.96 15.68
CA ARG A 205 2.60 -10.18 14.25
C ARG A 205 1.32 -10.07 13.44
N ASP A 206 0.25 -10.74 13.85
CA ASP A 206 -1.01 -10.77 13.11
C ASP A 206 -1.63 -9.36 13.05
N HIS A 207 -1.69 -8.63 14.17
CA HIS A 207 -2.22 -7.25 14.20
C HIS A 207 -1.27 -6.20 13.62
N SER A 208 0.04 -6.40 13.67
CA SER A 208 1.00 -5.46 13.05
C SER A 208 0.80 -5.38 11.54
N ALA A 209 0.45 -6.49 10.89
CA ALA A 209 0.14 -6.51 9.46
C ALA A 209 -1.13 -5.70 9.15
N GLU A 210 -2.17 -5.85 9.99
CA GLU A 210 -3.42 -5.07 9.88
C GLU A 210 -3.15 -3.56 10.04
N VAL A 211 -2.37 -3.17 11.06
CA VAL A 211 -2.01 -1.78 11.32
C VAL A 211 -1.22 -1.19 10.15
N VAL A 212 -0.23 -1.91 9.61
CA VAL A 212 0.57 -1.46 8.45
C VAL A 212 -0.31 -1.30 7.21
N GLN A 213 -1.27 -2.20 7.01
CA GLN A 213 -2.21 -2.10 5.89
C GLN A 213 -3.08 -0.84 6.01
N VAL A 214 -3.65 -0.58 7.19
CA VAL A 214 -4.48 0.63 7.43
C VAL A 214 -3.63 1.90 7.31
N GLN A 215 -2.38 1.90 7.81
CA GLN A 215 -1.43 3.00 7.62
C GLN A 215 -1.18 3.30 6.15
N ALA A 216 -0.88 2.27 5.35
CA ALA A 216 -0.61 2.41 3.93
C ALA A 216 -1.86 2.89 3.17
N GLN A 217 -3.04 2.36 3.50
CA GLN A 217 -4.30 2.79 2.90
C GLN A 217 -4.60 4.26 3.22
N ALA A 218 -4.55 4.66 4.50
CA ALA A 218 -4.80 6.03 4.92
C ALA A 218 -3.82 7.01 4.27
N ALA A 219 -2.54 6.63 4.18
CA ALA A 219 -1.52 7.44 3.53
C ALA A 219 -1.81 7.65 2.04
N MET A 220 -2.15 6.57 1.32
CA MET A 220 -2.47 6.63 -0.10
C MET A 220 -3.73 7.44 -0.36
N GLU A 221 -4.80 7.23 0.41
CA GLU A 221 -6.06 7.96 0.26
C GLU A 221 -5.86 9.46 0.49
N ALA A 222 -5.19 9.86 1.58
CA ALA A 222 -4.92 11.26 1.86
C ALA A 222 -4.07 11.93 0.76
N SER A 223 -3.04 11.23 0.28
CA SER A 223 -2.19 11.72 -0.82
C SER A 223 -2.99 11.89 -2.11
N LEU A 224 -3.78 10.88 -2.48
CA LEU A 224 -4.57 10.87 -3.71
C LEU A 224 -5.67 11.93 -3.70
N VAL A 225 -6.33 12.12 -2.56
CA VAL A 225 -7.36 13.18 -2.40
C VAL A 225 -6.73 14.56 -2.61
N GLN A 226 -5.55 14.81 -2.04
CA GLN A 226 -4.86 16.10 -2.21
C GLN A 226 -4.45 16.35 -3.67
N ILE A 227 -3.92 15.32 -4.34
CA ILE A 227 -3.56 15.40 -5.76
C ILE A 227 -4.80 15.61 -6.64
N ALA A 228 -5.88 14.85 -6.38
CA ALA A 228 -7.14 14.98 -7.10
C ALA A 228 -7.73 16.39 -6.94
N ALA A 229 -7.75 16.93 -5.71
CA ALA A 229 -8.21 18.27 -5.44
C ALA A 229 -7.40 19.33 -6.19
N HIS A 230 -6.08 19.16 -6.31
CA HIS A 230 -5.24 20.05 -7.10
C HIS A 230 -5.61 20.02 -8.58
N TYR A 231 -5.74 18.84 -9.19
CA TYR A 231 -6.08 18.72 -10.61
C TYR A 231 -7.50 19.20 -10.92
N LEU A 232 -8.47 18.96 -10.04
CA LEU A 232 -9.82 19.50 -10.19
C LEU A 232 -9.80 21.04 -10.21
N LYS A 233 -9.07 21.67 -9.28
CA LYS A 233 -8.90 23.13 -9.28
C LYS A 233 -8.25 23.65 -10.56
N ALA A 234 -7.25 22.93 -11.07
CA ALA A 234 -6.61 23.28 -12.33
C ALA A 234 -7.59 23.18 -13.51
N MET A 235 -8.40 22.12 -13.57
CA MET A 235 -9.45 21.96 -14.59
C MET A 235 -10.50 23.06 -14.50
N ASP A 236 -11.00 23.38 -13.30
CA ASP A 236 -11.96 24.47 -13.10
C ASP A 236 -11.39 25.81 -13.58
N SER A 237 -10.11 26.08 -13.29
CA SER A 237 -9.44 27.30 -13.75
C SER A 237 -9.32 27.36 -15.28
N LEU A 238 -9.07 26.23 -15.94
CA LEU A 238 -9.01 26.12 -17.39
C LEU A 238 -10.39 26.33 -18.01
N GLU A 239 -11.44 25.73 -17.44
CA GLU A 239 -12.82 25.94 -17.89
C GLU A 239 -13.23 27.41 -17.80
N ILE A 240 -12.88 28.10 -16.71
CA ILE A 240 -13.13 29.53 -16.56
C ILE A 240 -12.38 30.31 -17.64
N SER A 241 -11.10 29.99 -17.88
CA SER A 241 -10.30 30.67 -18.91
C SER A 241 -10.85 30.45 -20.32
N ASN A 242 -11.33 29.24 -20.63
CA ASN A 242 -11.95 28.91 -21.90
C ASN A 242 -13.25 29.70 -22.10
N LYS A 243 -14.11 29.77 -21.08
CA LYS A 243 -15.33 30.60 -21.13
C LYS A 243 -15.01 32.07 -21.37
N GLN A 244 -14.01 32.61 -20.68
CA GLN A 244 -13.56 33.99 -20.91
C GLN A 244 -12.98 34.20 -22.32
N LEU A 245 -12.29 33.22 -22.88
CA LEU A 245 -11.78 33.27 -24.25
C LEU A 245 -12.91 33.16 -25.26
N GLU A 246 -13.92 32.33 -25.01
CA GLU A 246 -15.13 32.22 -25.84
C GLU A 246 -15.93 33.53 -25.83
N GLU A 247 -16.10 34.16 -24.67
CA GLU A 247 -16.72 35.49 -24.56
C GLU A 247 -15.92 36.54 -25.33
N LYS A 248 -14.60 36.59 -25.14
CA LYS A 248 -13.73 37.49 -25.90
C LYS A 248 -13.80 37.24 -27.40
N LEU A 249 -13.93 35.99 -27.83
CA LEU A 249 -14.05 35.62 -29.24
C LEU A 249 -15.42 36.01 -29.81
N ALA A 250 -16.48 35.93 -29.01
CA ALA A 250 -17.82 36.39 -29.36
C ALA A 250 -17.88 37.93 -29.48
N ASP A 251 -17.10 38.64 -28.68
CA ASP A 251 -16.96 40.11 -28.72
C ASP A 251 -16.01 40.59 -29.84
N VAL A 252 -15.34 39.70 -30.58
CA VAL A 252 -14.54 40.09 -31.76
C VAL A 252 -15.48 40.45 -32.92
N ASP A 253 -15.54 41.73 -33.24
CA ASP A 253 -16.28 42.21 -34.42
C ASP A 253 -15.53 41.86 -35.72
N GLN A 254 -16.06 40.86 -36.42
CA GLN A 254 -15.47 40.35 -37.66
C GLN A 254 -15.41 41.41 -38.77
N GLU A 255 -16.29 42.42 -38.74
CA GLU A 255 -16.30 43.48 -39.74
C GLU A 255 -15.19 44.51 -39.52
N GLU A 256 -14.92 44.90 -38.27
CA GLU A 256 -13.76 45.76 -37.96
C GLU A 256 -12.45 45.03 -38.26
N LEU A 257 -12.36 43.75 -37.90
CA LEU A 257 -11.18 42.94 -38.17
C LEU A 257 -10.95 42.80 -39.69
N ALA A 258 -12.01 42.60 -40.48
CA ALA A 258 -11.95 42.57 -41.94
C ALA A 258 -11.49 43.92 -42.52
N LYS A 259 -12.01 45.05 -42.02
CA LYS A 259 -11.61 46.40 -42.46
C LYS A 259 -10.15 46.70 -42.17
N GLU A 260 -9.58 46.17 -41.09
CA GLU A 260 -8.17 46.37 -40.74
C GLU A 260 -7.21 45.42 -41.48
N LEU A 261 -7.65 44.17 -41.73
CA LEU A 261 -6.88 43.15 -42.44
C LEU A 261 -6.89 43.36 -43.96
N GLU A 262 -8.00 43.79 -44.54
CA GLU A 262 -8.15 44.00 -45.98
C GLU A 262 -7.06 44.90 -46.60
N PRO A 263 -6.69 46.08 -46.05
CA PRO A 263 -5.61 46.90 -46.60
C PRO A 263 -4.23 46.23 -46.44
N LYS A 264 -4.01 45.46 -45.36
CA LYS A 264 -2.76 44.72 -45.12
C LYS A 264 -2.64 43.54 -46.10
N ILE A 265 -3.73 42.82 -46.37
CA ILE A 265 -3.81 41.74 -47.35
C ILE A 265 -3.62 42.30 -48.75
N ARG A 266 -4.32 43.39 -49.11
CA ARG A 266 -4.14 44.06 -50.42
C ARG A 266 -2.70 44.55 -50.62
N LYS A 267 -2.04 45.09 -49.59
CA LYS A 267 -0.61 45.46 -49.65
C LYS A 267 0.30 44.24 -49.86
N LYS A 268 0.07 43.15 -49.13
CA LYS A 268 0.85 41.91 -49.29
C LYS A 268 0.64 41.27 -50.66
N VAL A 269 -0.61 41.15 -51.11
CA VAL A 269 -0.96 40.63 -52.44
C VAL A 269 -0.36 41.50 -53.53
N ARG A 270 -0.40 42.84 -53.40
CA ARG A 270 0.22 43.74 -54.37
C ARG A 270 1.76 43.63 -54.37
N ALA A 271 2.38 43.45 -53.20
CA ALA A 271 3.82 43.22 -53.10
C ALA A 271 4.25 41.84 -53.65
N GLU A 272 3.43 40.81 -53.48
CA GLU A 272 3.63 39.48 -54.06
C GLU A 272 3.43 39.53 -55.58
N LEU A 273 2.35 40.16 -56.07
CA LEU A 273 2.14 40.38 -57.51
C LEU A 273 3.26 41.21 -58.12
N GLU A 274 3.75 42.26 -57.46
CA GLU A 274 4.88 43.04 -57.98
C GLU A 274 6.19 42.24 -58.04
N LYS A 275 6.38 41.28 -57.12
CA LYS A 275 7.49 40.32 -57.20
C LYS A 275 7.29 39.37 -58.37
N GLU A 276 6.08 38.83 -58.55
CA GLU A 276 5.73 37.94 -59.66
C GLU A 276 5.86 38.64 -61.02
N TYR A 277 5.35 39.87 -61.18
CA TYR A 277 5.49 40.67 -62.40
C TYR A 277 6.94 41.10 -62.69
N LYS A 278 7.74 41.38 -61.65
CA LYS A 278 9.19 41.63 -61.81
C LYS A 278 9.97 40.36 -62.13
N SER A 279 9.46 39.18 -61.75
CA SER A 279 10.03 37.89 -62.15
C SER A 279 9.55 37.41 -63.53
N GLU A 280 8.33 37.77 -63.96
CA GLU A 280 7.80 37.46 -65.30
C GLU A 280 8.35 38.39 -66.39
N ALA A 281 8.72 39.64 -66.05
CA ALA A 281 9.43 40.53 -66.98
C ALA A 281 10.87 40.05 -67.32
N VAL A 282 11.36 38.99 -66.66
CA VAL A 282 12.66 38.35 -66.93
C VAL A 282 12.51 36.93 -67.50
N ALA A 283 11.28 36.43 -67.69
CA ALA A 283 11.03 35.06 -68.17
C ALA A 283 10.10 35.03 -69.40
N ALA A 284 10.38 35.87 -70.40
CA ALA A 284 9.82 35.71 -71.74
C ALA A 284 10.81 34.98 -72.66
N SER A 285 11.08 33.70 -72.37
CA SER A 285 11.54 32.76 -73.40
C SER A 285 11.18 31.32 -73.02
N ASP A 286 10.62 30.62 -74.01
CA ASP A 286 10.38 29.18 -74.09
C ASP A 286 9.10 28.57 -73.51
N THR A 287 8.03 28.69 -74.32
CA THR A 287 7.47 27.61 -75.12
C THR A 287 7.36 26.17 -74.53
N ARG A 288 6.10 25.69 -74.51
CA ARG A 288 5.63 24.28 -74.57
C ARG A 288 5.92 23.42 -73.32
N GLN A 289 5.00 22.62 -72.79
CA GLN A 289 3.98 21.81 -73.47
C GLN A 289 2.94 21.32 -72.45
N ALA A 290 1.70 21.23 -72.91
CA ALA A 290 0.58 20.68 -72.19
C ALA A 290 0.69 19.16 -71.93
N LYS A 291 0.14 18.68 -70.80
CA LYS A 291 -0.60 17.41 -70.80
C LYS A 291 -1.70 17.37 -69.74
N LYS A 292 -2.92 17.14 -70.24
CA LYS A 292 -4.17 16.87 -69.54
C LYS A 292 -4.22 15.41 -69.03
N THR A 293 -4.81 15.18 -67.85
CA THR A 293 -5.78 14.09 -67.50
C THR A 293 -6.32 14.36 -66.09
N ALA A 294 -7.57 14.82 -65.87
CA ALA A 294 -8.88 14.11 -65.85
C ALA A 294 -9.11 13.12 -64.67
N THR A 295 -9.73 13.65 -63.60
CA THR A 295 -10.97 13.23 -62.89
C THR A 295 -11.34 11.74 -62.70
N ARG A 296 -11.59 11.30 -61.43
CA ARG A 296 -12.92 10.93 -60.84
C ARG A 296 -12.84 9.94 -59.66
N THR A 297 -13.46 10.37 -58.55
CA THR A 297 -14.38 9.67 -57.63
C THR A 297 -14.60 8.15 -57.74
N ALA A 298 -14.56 7.44 -56.58
CA ALA A 298 -15.73 6.85 -55.89
C ALA A 298 -15.38 5.61 -55.01
N LYS A 299 -15.83 5.64 -53.75
CA LYS A 299 -16.21 4.45 -52.92
C LYS A 299 -17.45 3.79 -53.58
N PRO A 300 -17.84 2.50 -53.34
CA PRO A 300 -18.25 2.02 -52.00
C PRO A 300 -18.23 0.49 -51.68
N LYS A 301 -18.43 0.21 -50.37
CA LYS A 301 -19.24 -0.85 -49.68
C LYS A 301 -18.91 -2.36 -49.65
N GLY A 302 -19.10 -2.89 -48.42
CA GLY A 302 -19.60 -4.24 -48.03
C GLY A 302 -18.56 -5.09 -47.30
N LYS A 303 -18.79 -5.83 -46.19
CA LYS A 303 -19.95 -6.32 -45.39
C LYS A 303 -19.41 -6.60 -43.97
N ALA A 304 -20.09 -6.21 -42.87
CA ALA A 304 -21.10 -6.97 -42.10
C ALA A 304 -20.61 -8.27 -41.44
N GLY A 305 -20.72 -8.33 -40.09
CA GLY A 305 -20.93 -9.55 -39.32
C GLY A 305 -20.22 -9.60 -37.97
N GLY A 306 -20.97 -9.61 -36.85
CA GLY A 306 -20.43 -10.14 -35.58
C GLY A 306 -20.95 -9.55 -34.26
N LYS A 307 -22.18 -9.92 -33.89
CA LYS A 307 -22.76 -10.09 -32.53
C LYS A 307 -22.59 -9.01 -31.45
N VAL A 308 -23.76 -8.45 -31.14
CA VAL A 308 -24.18 -7.93 -29.83
C VAL A 308 -24.18 -9.05 -28.79
N GLY A 309 -23.59 -8.78 -27.62
CA GLY A 309 -23.72 -9.56 -26.39
C GLY A 309 -23.62 -8.59 -25.22
N GLY A 310 -24.72 -8.41 -24.51
CA GLY A 310 -25.00 -7.26 -23.65
C GLY A 310 -24.10 -7.15 -22.40
N ALA A 311 -23.70 -5.92 -22.14
CA ALA A 311 -23.37 -5.44 -20.80
C ALA A 311 -24.70 -5.18 -20.07
N ALA A 312 -24.97 -5.92 -19.00
CA ALA A 312 -25.97 -5.58 -18.01
C ALA A 312 -25.60 -6.17 -16.64
N ALA A 313 -25.61 -5.29 -15.63
CA ALA A 313 -25.70 -5.56 -14.20
C ALA A 313 -24.47 -6.11 -13.45
N LEU A 314 -23.52 -5.21 -13.16
CA LEU A 314 -22.96 -5.14 -11.80
C LEU A 314 -24.12 -4.86 -10.82
N PHE A 315 -24.28 -5.71 -9.80
CA PHE A 315 -25.36 -5.72 -8.80
C PHE A 315 -26.76 -6.13 -9.31
N GLY A 316 -27.00 -7.44 -9.32
CA GLY A 316 -28.34 -8.02 -9.48
C GLY A 316 -28.28 -9.54 -9.42
N GLY A 317 -28.94 -10.15 -8.42
CA GLY A 317 -28.95 -11.59 -8.19
C GLY A 317 -29.26 -12.38 -9.45
N GLY A 318 -28.43 -13.39 -9.73
CA GLY A 318 -28.64 -14.33 -10.83
C GLY A 318 -30.01 -15.02 -10.73
N PRO A 319 -30.46 -15.67 -11.82
CA PRO A 319 -31.76 -16.34 -11.86
C PRO A 319 -31.90 -17.31 -10.67
N LYS A 320 -33.00 -17.20 -9.91
CA LYS A 320 -33.32 -18.10 -8.79
C LYS A 320 -33.38 -19.54 -9.34
N ILE A 321 -32.35 -20.32 -9.07
CA ILE A 321 -32.33 -21.75 -9.38
C ILE A 321 -33.28 -22.41 -8.37
N SER A 322 -34.48 -22.78 -8.79
CA SER A 322 -35.43 -23.51 -7.93
C SER A 322 -35.33 -25.01 -8.20
N LYS A 323 -35.02 -25.81 -7.18
CA LYS A 323 -35.06 -27.27 -7.23
C LYS A 323 -36.22 -27.77 -6.39
N LYS A 324 -36.94 -28.79 -6.86
CA LYS A 324 -38.09 -29.38 -6.16
C LYS A 324 -37.75 -30.82 -5.76
N TYR A 325 -38.15 -31.18 -4.55
CA TYR A 325 -37.98 -32.53 -4.01
C TYR A 325 -39.27 -33.34 -4.17
N GLU A 326 -39.21 -34.50 -4.82
CA GLU A 326 -40.35 -35.39 -5.06
C GLU A 326 -40.28 -36.72 -4.29
N GLY A 327 -39.30 -36.87 -3.37
CA GLY A 327 -39.08 -38.10 -2.61
C GLY A 327 -39.81 -38.16 -1.26
N ALA A 328 -39.49 -39.18 -0.45
CA ALA A 328 -40.06 -39.34 0.89
C ALA A 328 -39.52 -38.27 1.84
N LYS A 329 -40.37 -37.68 2.69
CA LYS A 329 -39.98 -36.58 3.61
C LYS A 329 -38.72 -36.85 4.45
N LYS A 330 -38.46 -38.13 4.79
CA LYS A 330 -37.28 -38.57 5.53
C LYS A 330 -35.96 -38.43 4.77
N ASP A 331 -35.99 -38.45 3.43
CA ASP A 331 -34.77 -38.35 2.60
C ASP A 331 -34.58 -36.93 2.05
N LYS A 332 -35.49 -35.98 2.38
CA LYS A 332 -35.37 -34.53 2.05
C LYS A 332 -34.08 -33.90 2.60
N PRO A 333 -33.62 -34.19 3.84
CA PRO A 333 -32.39 -33.60 4.39
C PRO A 333 -31.13 -34.01 3.62
N ASP A 334 -31.01 -35.29 3.29
CA ASP A 334 -29.84 -35.80 2.58
C ASP A 334 -29.87 -35.35 1.11
N TRP A 335 -31.04 -35.35 0.46
CA TRP A 335 -31.20 -34.76 -0.88
C TRP A 335 -30.84 -33.28 -0.89
N PHE A 336 -31.27 -32.49 0.09
CA PHE A 336 -31.00 -31.06 0.13
C PHE A 336 -29.50 -30.75 0.24
N LEU A 337 -28.79 -31.53 1.07
CA LEU A 337 -27.34 -31.40 1.25
C LEU A 337 -26.53 -31.78 0.01
N ASP A 338 -27.03 -32.71 -0.79
CA ASP A 338 -26.35 -33.19 -2.00
C ASP A 338 -26.69 -32.35 -3.24
N GLU A 339 -27.97 -31.98 -3.40
CA GLU A 339 -28.51 -31.47 -4.65
C GLU A 339 -28.98 -30.02 -4.60
N ALA A 340 -29.18 -29.40 -3.43
CA ALA A 340 -29.87 -28.09 -3.34
C ALA A 340 -29.08 -26.96 -2.65
N LEU A 341 -27.84 -27.19 -2.20
CA LEU A 341 -27.05 -26.14 -1.54
C LEU A 341 -26.63 -24.98 -2.47
N ASP A 342 -26.78 -25.15 -3.79
CA ASP A 342 -26.56 -24.12 -4.80
C ASP A 342 -27.76 -23.17 -4.99
N THR A 343 -28.92 -23.48 -4.39
CA THR A 343 -30.12 -22.62 -4.43
C THR A 343 -30.13 -21.57 -3.30
N ILE A 344 -29.23 -21.71 -2.32
CA ILE A 344 -29.14 -20.82 -1.16
C ILE A 344 -28.57 -19.47 -1.58
N TYR A 345 -29.21 -18.39 -1.14
CA TYR A 345 -28.77 -17.04 -1.40
C TYR A 345 -27.38 -16.77 -0.80
N ASP A 346 -26.43 -16.35 -1.64
CA ASP A 346 -25.09 -15.92 -1.23
C ASP A 346 -25.04 -14.39 -1.05
N PRO A 347 -25.06 -13.88 0.19
CA PRO A 347 -25.03 -12.44 0.46
C PRO A 347 -23.72 -11.76 0.05
N HIS A 348 -22.65 -12.53 -0.18
CA HIS A 348 -21.34 -12.02 -0.57
C HIS A 348 -21.08 -12.07 -2.09
N GLY A 349 -22.04 -12.59 -2.88
CA GLY A 349 -21.94 -12.62 -4.34
C GLY A 349 -20.74 -13.41 -4.87
N THR A 350 -20.20 -14.35 -4.09
CA THR A 350 -19.04 -15.17 -4.45
C THR A 350 -19.37 -16.22 -5.51
N GLY A 351 -20.66 -16.51 -5.70
CA GLY A 351 -21.16 -17.47 -6.69
C GLY A 351 -20.75 -18.92 -6.39
N LYS A 352 -20.22 -19.20 -5.19
CA LYS A 352 -19.82 -20.54 -4.77
C LYS A 352 -20.95 -21.17 -3.94
N PRO A 353 -21.40 -22.39 -4.30
CA PRO A 353 -22.41 -23.08 -3.50
C PRO A 353 -21.87 -23.43 -2.12
N LEU A 354 -22.74 -23.39 -1.11
CA LEU A 354 -22.40 -23.82 0.24
C LEU A 354 -22.06 -25.32 0.24
N LYS A 355 -21.09 -25.71 1.07
CA LYS A 355 -20.72 -27.12 1.25
C LYS A 355 -21.36 -27.66 2.54
N PRO A 356 -21.77 -28.94 2.59
CA PRO A 356 -22.37 -29.53 3.81
C PRO A 356 -21.49 -29.38 5.06
N LYS A 357 -20.17 -29.50 4.88
CA LYS A 357 -19.16 -29.38 5.95
C LYS A 357 -18.74 -27.94 6.26
N SER A 358 -19.30 -26.94 5.58
CA SER A 358 -18.99 -25.54 5.83
C SER A 358 -19.44 -25.16 7.25
N ILE A 359 -18.57 -24.46 7.97
CA ILE A 359 -18.82 -24.02 9.34
C ILE A 359 -19.52 -22.66 9.26
N LEU A 360 -20.72 -22.57 9.83
CA LEU A 360 -21.55 -21.37 9.87
C LEU A 360 -21.24 -20.50 11.10
N ALA A 361 -20.96 -21.14 12.24
CA ALA A 361 -20.64 -20.46 13.49
C ALA A 361 -19.69 -21.31 14.34
N ARG A 362 -18.84 -20.64 15.15
CA ARG A 362 -17.88 -21.28 16.05
C ARG A 362 -18.01 -20.72 17.47
N SER A 363 -17.97 -21.60 18.46
CA SER A 363 -17.82 -21.26 19.87
C SER A 363 -16.73 -22.12 20.52
N SER A 364 -16.44 -21.84 21.79
CA SER A 364 -15.60 -22.68 22.65
C SER A 364 -16.14 -24.11 22.79
N ASP A 365 -17.45 -24.30 22.63
CA ASP A 365 -18.16 -25.54 22.90
C ASP A 365 -18.42 -26.36 21.63
N GLY A 366 -18.16 -25.79 20.44
CA GLY A 366 -18.28 -26.51 19.18
C GLY A 366 -18.43 -25.63 17.93
N ASN A 367 -18.50 -26.29 16.78
CA ASN A 367 -18.75 -25.65 15.49
C ASN A 367 -20.13 -26.08 14.97
N VAL A 368 -20.93 -25.13 14.50
CA VAL A 368 -22.18 -25.39 13.78
C VAL A 368 -21.87 -25.44 12.29
N ARG A 369 -22.26 -26.53 11.61
CA ARG A 369 -22.09 -26.69 10.16
C ARG A 369 -23.42 -26.65 9.43
N VAL A 370 -23.36 -26.44 8.11
CA VAL A 370 -24.54 -26.45 7.23
C VAL A 370 -25.36 -27.73 7.38
N GLN A 371 -24.69 -28.90 7.38
CA GLN A 371 -25.35 -30.19 7.58
C GLN A 371 -26.06 -30.33 8.93
N ASP A 372 -25.54 -29.68 9.98
CA ASP A 372 -26.09 -29.78 11.32
C ASP A 372 -27.39 -28.97 11.38
N VAL A 373 -27.40 -27.77 10.80
CA VAL A 373 -28.60 -26.93 10.67
C VAL A 373 -29.70 -27.66 9.89
N VAL A 374 -29.40 -28.20 8.70
CA VAL A 374 -30.40 -28.89 7.87
C VAL A 374 -31.00 -30.10 8.59
N ARG A 375 -30.16 -30.91 9.24
CA ARG A 375 -30.61 -32.14 9.91
C ARG A 375 -31.36 -31.88 11.22
N ILE A 376 -30.97 -30.85 11.96
CA ILE A 376 -31.68 -30.44 13.18
C ILE A 376 -33.02 -29.81 12.81
N TYR A 377 -33.02 -28.87 11.85
CA TYR A 377 -34.25 -28.23 11.38
C TYR A 377 -35.27 -29.25 10.85
N ALA A 378 -34.83 -30.24 10.08
CA ALA A 378 -35.71 -31.29 9.57
C ALA A 378 -36.36 -32.17 10.65
N LYS A 379 -35.76 -32.25 11.85
CA LYS A 379 -36.24 -33.09 12.96
C LYS A 379 -37.03 -32.29 13.99
N GLU A 380 -36.57 -31.09 14.30
CA GLU A 380 -36.98 -30.33 15.47
C GLU A 380 -37.51 -28.93 15.12
N GLY A 381 -37.48 -28.52 13.85
CA GLY A 381 -37.91 -27.19 13.42
C GLY A 381 -36.95 -26.08 13.86
N GLU A 382 -37.39 -24.83 13.81
CA GLU A 382 -36.58 -23.66 14.18
C GLU A 382 -36.15 -23.70 15.66
N ASP A 383 -37.02 -24.21 16.54
CA ASP A 383 -36.79 -24.27 17.99
C ASP A 383 -35.67 -25.24 18.39
N GLY A 384 -35.33 -26.21 17.52
CA GLY A 384 -34.21 -27.13 17.75
C GLY A 384 -32.85 -26.52 17.41
N LEU A 385 -32.80 -25.41 16.69
CA LEU A 385 -31.55 -24.78 16.29
C LEU A 385 -30.94 -23.99 17.45
N SER A 386 -29.68 -24.31 17.78
CA SER A 386 -28.92 -23.60 18.80
C SER A 386 -28.85 -22.09 18.51
N GLU A 387 -28.81 -21.24 19.56
CA GLU A 387 -28.58 -19.80 19.43
C GLU A 387 -27.33 -19.47 18.61
N LEU A 388 -26.30 -20.32 18.72
CA LEU A 388 -25.07 -20.21 17.94
C LEU A 388 -25.31 -20.33 16.44
N ALA A 389 -26.25 -21.17 15.98
CA ALA A 389 -26.61 -21.28 14.57
C ALA A 389 -27.20 -19.97 14.05
N TRP A 390 -27.99 -19.28 14.88
CA TRP A 390 -28.64 -18.02 14.53
C TRP A 390 -27.67 -16.82 14.43
N THR A 391 -26.45 -16.95 14.92
CA THR A 391 -25.40 -15.92 14.74
C THR A 391 -24.95 -15.81 13.28
N SER A 392 -25.19 -16.83 12.45
CA SER A 392 -24.88 -16.82 11.02
C SER A 392 -26.11 -16.37 10.20
N PRO A 393 -26.00 -15.30 9.39
CA PRO A 393 -27.09 -14.88 8.49
C PRO A 393 -27.50 -15.97 7.50
N SER A 394 -26.56 -16.87 7.15
CA SER A 394 -26.79 -17.99 6.25
C SER A 394 -27.79 -19.01 6.78
N THR A 395 -28.01 -19.09 8.10
CA THR A 395 -28.97 -20.01 8.71
C THR A 395 -30.41 -19.74 8.24
N ARG A 396 -30.80 -18.46 8.13
CA ARG A 396 -32.11 -18.09 7.57
C ARG A 396 -32.26 -18.49 6.11
N TYR A 397 -31.24 -18.22 5.29
CA TYR A 397 -31.27 -18.57 3.87
C TYR A 397 -31.27 -20.09 3.63
N ILE A 398 -30.65 -20.87 4.52
CA ILE A 398 -30.70 -22.34 4.47
C ILE A 398 -32.12 -22.83 4.74
N ILE A 399 -32.81 -22.28 5.75
CA ILE A 399 -34.18 -22.64 6.10
C ILE A 399 -35.15 -22.25 4.98
N GLU A 400 -35.06 -21.00 4.51
CA GLU A 400 -35.89 -20.49 3.41
C GLU A 400 -35.72 -21.28 2.10
N ALA A 401 -34.53 -21.81 1.85
CA ALA A 401 -34.27 -22.66 0.68
C ALA A 401 -34.70 -24.12 0.92
N TYR A 402 -34.69 -24.58 2.17
CA TYR A 402 -35.08 -25.94 2.53
C TYR A 402 -36.59 -26.13 2.45
N ASP A 403 -37.38 -25.14 2.85
CA ASP A 403 -38.85 -25.18 2.77
C ASP A 403 -39.36 -25.09 1.33
#